data_AF-A0A2N1M1E5-F1
#
_entry.id   AF-A0A2N1M1E5-F1
#
_cell.length_a   1.000
_cell.length_b   1.000
_cell.length_c   1.000
_cell.angle_alpha   90.00
_cell.angle_beta   90.00
_cell.angle_gamma   90.00
#
_symmetry.space_group_name_H-M   'P 1'
#
loop_
_entity.id
_entity.type
_entity.pdbx_description
1 polymer ?
#
loop_
_entity_poly.entity_id
_entity_poly.type
_entity_poly.pdbx_seq_one_letter_code
_entity_poly.pdbx_strand_id
1 'polypeptide(L)'
;VTSTNSLESYHSELKRTTSPQHGLIGACQKIVALDKKKRADSEHVAYEFRTKKISAIGIDDEILDEIHKFPFPVQQMLINEFCAVEGRIEKGKAAPGLTSLNCNCLFFHRYLLPCRHIFHENMYGTMKLLIPDVWKKFQQMFDESGFEIYIHRELVDLEVPVFKMTEAEKAMENRRLAVSELTERIRDIYWRVEERGDKKKTGAFISELKNRLEPVLNIPI
;
A
#
# COMPACT_ATOMS: atom_id res chain seq x y z
N VAL A 1 -6.32 11.03 -23.11
CA VAL A 1 -6.61 10.52 -21.76
C VAL A 1 -6.15 9.09 -21.72
N THR A 2 -5.07 8.80 -20.99
CA THR A 2 -4.58 7.43 -20.78
C THR A 2 -5.42 6.86 -19.64
N SER A 3 -6.43 6.05 -19.93
CA SER A 3 -7.25 5.45 -18.87
C SER A 3 -6.39 4.47 -18.08
N THR A 4 -6.39 4.59 -16.75
CA THR A 4 -5.78 3.64 -15.81
C THR A 4 -6.53 2.30 -15.74
N ASN A 5 -7.70 2.21 -16.37
CA ASN A 5 -8.47 0.99 -16.51
C ASN A 5 -8.08 0.24 -17.79
N SER A 6 -7.61 -1.00 -17.64
CA SER A 6 -7.19 -1.89 -18.74
C SER A 6 -8.33 -2.18 -19.72
N LEU A 7 -9.57 -2.28 -19.24
CA LEU A 7 -10.75 -2.44 -20.08
C LEU A 7 -11.05 -1.17 -20.89
N GLU A 8 -10.96 0.00 -20.27
CA GLU A 8 -11.15 1.28 -20.98
C GLU A 8 -10.06 1.50 -22.04
N SER A 9 -8.81 1.10 -21.75
CA SER A 9 -7.71 1.13 -22.69
C SER A 9 -7.99 0.21 -23.89
N TYR A 10 -8.43 -1.02 -23.62
CA TYR A 10 -8.82 -1.97 -24.66
C TYR A 10 -9.94 -1.40 -25.54
N HIS A 11 -11.02 -0.91 -24.93
CA HIS A 11 -12.15 -0.33 -25.65
C HIS A 11 -11.77 0.92 -26.47
N SER A 12 -10.86 1.75 -25.95
CA SER A 12 -10.36 2.93 -26.66
C SER A 12 -9.53 2.54 -27.88
N GLU A 13 -8.64 1.54 -27.75
CA GLU A 13 -7.85 1.02 -28.87
C GLU A 13 -8.71 0.28 -29.90
N LEU A 14 -9.72 -0.47 -29.45
CA LEU A 14 -10.69 -1.13 -30.31
C LEU A 14 -11.43 -0.10 -31.17
N LYS A 15 -12.04 0.90 -30.54
CA LYS A 15 -12.74 2.00 -31.25
C LYS A 15 -11.86 2.71 -32.27
N ARG A 16 -10.57 2.91 -31.97
CA ARG A 16 -9.61 3.54 -32.88
C ARG A 16 -9.27 2.65 -34.08
N THR A 17 -9.17 1.34 -33.88
CA THR A 17 -8.69 0.40 -34.89
C THR A 17 -9.81 -0.11 -35.81
N THR A 18 -11.04 -0.24 -35.31
CA THR A 18 -12.23 -0.59 -36.08
C THR A 18 -12.90 0.66 -36.64
N SER A 19 -12.34 1.23 -37.72
CA SER A 19 -12.97 2.31 -38.50
C SER A 19 -14.01 1.73 -39.48
N PRO A 20 -15.11 2.45 -39.80
CA PRO A 20 -16.12 2.05 -40.80
C PRO A 20 -15.55 1.74 -42.20
N GLN A 21 -14.31 2.14 -42.48
CA GLN A 21 -13.61 1.92 -43.75
C GLN A 21 -13.18 0.46 -43.98
N HIS A 22 -13.31 -0.43 -42.99
CA HIS A 22 -12.92 -1.83 -43.09
C HIS A 22 -14.17 -2.70 -43.30
N GLY A 23 -14.16 -3.57 -44.31
CA GLY A 23 -15.17 -4.63 -44.43
C GLY A 23 -15.12 -5.58 -43.22
N LEU A 24 -16.17 -6.38 -43.03
CA LEU A 24 -16.34 -7.28 -41.88
C LEU A 24 -15.09 -8.14 -41.59
N ILE A 25 -14.50 -8.73 -42.64
CA ILE A 25 -13.28 -9.55 -42.53
C ILE A 25 -12.10 -8.74 -41.98
N GLY A 26 -11.91 -7.52 -42.48
CA GLY A 26 -10.84 -6.62 -42.03
C GLY A 26 -11.04 -6.16 -40.58
N ALA A 27 -12.28 -5.94 -40.16
CA ALA A 27 -12.60 -5.65 -38.76
C ALA A 27 -12.26 -6.85 -37.85
N CYS A 28 -12.66 -8.06 -38.22
CA CYS A 28 -12.34 -9.28 -37.46
C CYS A 28 -10.82 -9.49 -37.32
N GLN A 29 -10.05 -9.31 -38.38
CA GLN A 29 -8.59 -9.45 -38.35
C GLN A 29 -7.93 -8.47 -37.37
N LYS A 30 -8.41 -7.22 -37.31
CA LYS A 30 -7.90 -6.21 -36.38
C LYS A 30 -8.22 -6.52 -34.93
N ILE A 31 -9.43 -7.02 -34.64
CA ILE A 31 -9.81 -7.46 -33.30
C ILE A 31 -8.88 -8.58 -32.83
N VAL A 32 -8.68 -9.60 -33.66
CA VAL A 32 -7.76 -10.72 -33.34
C VAL A 32 -6.33 -10.22 -33.11
N ALA A 33 -5.85 -9.27 -33.90
CA ALA A 33 -4.52 -8.69 -33.72
C ALA A 33 -4.41 -7.89 -32.40
N LEU A 34 -5.43 -7.11 -32.06
CA LEU A 34 -5.49 -6.36 -30.80
C LEU A 34 -5.54 -7.32 -29.59
N ASP A 35 -6.35 -8.37 -29.65
CA ASP A 35 -6.44 -9.38 -28.59
C ASP A 35 -5.10 -10.09 -28.37
N LYS A 36 -4.44 -10.53 -29.44
CA LYS A 36 -3.12 -11.15 -29.36
C LYS A 36 -2.10 -10.21 -28.72
N LYS A 37 -2.11 -8.93 -29.12
CA LYS A 37 -1.23 -7.92 -28.54
C LYS A 37 -1.51 -7.74 -27.04
N LYS A 38 -2.77 -7.53 -26.65
CA LYS A 38 -3.15 -7.29 -25.25
C LYS A 38 -2.86 -8.49 -24.36
N ARG A 39 -3.00 -9.72 -24.89
CA ARG A 39 -2.57 -10.94 -24.22
C ARG A 39 -1.05 -10.96 -24.02
N ALA A 40 -0.28 -10.71 -25.07
CA ALA A 40 1.18 -10.66 -24.98
C ALA A 40 1.66 -9.58 -24.00
N ASP A 41 1.05 -8.39 -24.03
CA ASP A 41 1.33 -7.30 -23.10
C ASP A 41 1.03 -7.73 -21.64
N SER A 42 -0.10 -8.42 -21.42
CA SER A 42 -0.48 -8.94 -20.10
C SER A 42 0.49 -10.02 -19.60
N GLU A 43 0.90 -10.94 -20.46
CA GLU A 43 1.88 -11.99 -20.13
C GLU A 43 3.23 -11.38 -19.80
N HIS A 44 3.66 -10.37 -20.56
CA HIS A 44 4.88 -9.63 -20.28
C HIS A 44 4.83 -8.91 -18.93
N VAL A 45 3.72 -8.21 -18.62
CA VAL A 45 3.55 -7.53 -17.33
C VAL A 45 3.54 -8.54 -16.18
N ALA A 46 2.87 -9.68 -16.33
CA ALA A 46 2.86 -10.74 -15.30
C ALA A 46 4.24 -11.36 -15.10
N TYR A 47 5.02 -11.51 -16.18
CA TYR A 47 6.40 -11.96 -16.12
C TYR A 47 7.30 -10.94 -15.39
N GLU A 48 7.28 -9.67 -15.80
CA GLU A 48 8.07 -8.61 -15.15
C GLU A 48 7.70 -8.47 -13.67
N PHE A 49 6.41 -8.53 -13.35
CA PHE A 49 5.92 -8.45 -11.98
C PHE A 49 6.60 -9.45 -11.04
N ARG A 50 6.87 -10.68 -11.51
CA ARG A 50 7.48 -11.76 -10.70
C ARG A 50 9.00 -11.82 -10.79
N THR A 51 9.58 -11.47 -11.94
CA THR A 51 10.98 -11.77 -12.24
C THR A 51 11.89 -10.56 -12.23
N LYS A 52 11.33 -9.37 -12.38
CA LYS A 52 12.12 -8.14 -12.43
C LYS A 52 12.65 -7.82 -11.04
N LYS A 53 13.94 -7.52 -10.98
CA LYS A 53 14.65 -7.15 -9.76
C LYS A 53 15.14 -5.71 -9.88
N ILE A 54 14.91 -4.93 -8.83
CA ILE A 54 15.40 -3.57 -8.76
C ILE A 54 16.88 -3.55 -8.33
N SER A 55 17.68 -2.71 -8.98
CA SER A 55 19.03 -2.38 -8.53
C SER A 55 18.99 -1.06 -7.74
N ALA A 56 19.63 -1.01 -6.59
CA ALA A 56 19.77 0.22 -5.82
C ALA A 56 21.19 0.34 -5.24
N ILE A 57 21.74 1.54 -5.29
CA ILE A 57 23.08 1.85 -4.80
C ILE A 57 22.97 2.26 -3.33
N GLY A 58 23.88 1.78 -2.48
CA GLY A 58 23.93 2.15 -1.06
C GLY A 58 22.99 1.36 -0.15
N ILE A 59 22.32 0.33 -0.68
CA ILE A 59 21.58 -0.65 0.12
C ILE A 59 22.50 -1.85 0.36
N ASP A 60 22.53 -2.34 1.59
CA ASP A 60 23.24 -3.57 1.96
C ASP A 60 22.70 -4.77 1.17
N ASP A 61 23.60 -5.61 0.64
CA ASP A 61 23.24 -6.73 -0.22
C ASP A 61 22.31 -7.73 0.48
N GLU A 62 22.43 -7.92 1.81
CA GLU A 62 21.54 -8.80 2.57
C GLU A 62 20.10 -8.25 2.58
N ILE A 63 19.93 -6.93 2.74
CA ILE A 63 18.62 -6.29 2.69
C ILE A 63 18.06 -6.33 1.27
N LEU A 64 18.90 -6.09 0.27
CA LEU A 64 18.49 -6.09 -1.13
C LEU A 64 18.01 -7.48 -1.58
N ASP A 65 18.70 -8.54 -1.15
CA ASP A 65 18.33 -9.93 -1.40
C ASP A 65 16.96 -10.28 -0.78
N GLU A 66 16.66 -9.77 0.42
CA GLU A 66 15.33 -9.92 1.03
C GLU A 66 14.24 -9.15 0.28
N ILE A 67 14.56 -7.95 -0.22
CA ILE A 67 13.64 -7.17 -1.05
C ILE A 67 13.34 -7.89 -2.37
N HIS A 68 14.34 -8.50 -3.02
CA HIS A 68 14.16 -9.23 -4.28
C HIS A 68 13.23 -10.44 -4.23
N LYS A 69 12.85 -10.88 -3.03
CA LYS A 69 11.87 -11.96 -2.84
C LYS A 69 10.42 -11.46 -3.00
N PHE A 70 10.19 -10.15 -3.00
CA PHE A 70 8.88 -9.56 -3.27
C PHE A 70 8.66 -9.30 -4.77
N PRO A 71 7.41 -9.16 -5.23
CA PRO A 71 7.15 -8.73 -6.61
C PRO A 71 7.65 -7.32 -6.90
N PHE A 72 7.93 -7.05 -8.17
CA PHE A 72 8.61 -5.82 -8.59
C PHE A 72 7.98 -4.51 -8.09
N PRO A 73 6.63 -4.32 -8.08
CA PRO A 73 6.04 -3.09 -7.52
C PRO A 73 6.29 -2.94 -6.01
N VAL A 74 6.28 -4.05 -5.27
CA VAL A 74 6.55 -4.05 -3.83
C VAL A 74 8.02 -3.76 -3.57
N GLN A 75 8.93 -4.30 -4.39
CA GLN A 75 10.35 -3.95 -4.33
C GLN A 75 10.57 -2.44 -4.43
N GLN A 76 9.92 -1.78 -5.41
CA GLN A 76 10.00 -0.32 -5.57
C GLN A 76 9.52 0.42 -4.33
N MET A 77 8.41 -0.02 -3.73
CA MET A 77 7.87 0.60 -2.51
C MET A 77 8.82 0.47 -1.33
N LEU A 78 9.39 -0.72 -1.13
CA LEU A 78 10.35 -0.97 -0.04
C LEU A 78 11.62 -0.14 -0.21
N ILE A 79 12.16 -0.06 -1.42
CA ILE A 79 13.33 0.77 -1.71
C ILE A 79 13.04 2.26 -1.48
N ASN A 80 11.87 2.74 -1.91
CA ASN A 80 11.50 4.14 -1.65
C ASN A 80 11.41 4.44 -0.15
N GLU A 81 10.87 3.52 0.66
CA GLU A 81 10.85 3.68 2.11
C GLU A 81 12.25 3.57 2.74
N PHE A 82 13.12 2.70 2.23
CA PHE A 82 14.51 2.59 2.66
C PHE A 82 15.29 3.88 2.39
N CYS A 83 15.28 4.38 1.15
CA CYS A 83 15.95 5.63 0.78
C CYS A 83 15.36 6.84 1.55
N ALA A 84 14.07 6.80 1.91
CA ALA A 84 13.46 7.85 2.71
C ALA A 84 13.99 7.95 4.15
N VAL A 85 14.82 7.00 4.61
CA VAL A 85 15.52 7.07 5.90
C VAL A 85 16.56 8.18 5.89
N GLU A 86 17.33 8.34 4.81
CA GLU A 86 18.34 9.40 4.70
C GLU A 86 17.72 10.78 4.89
N GLY A 87 16.62 11.06 4.19
CA GLY A 87 15.88 12.33 4.35
C GLY A 87 15.27 12.54 5.74
N ARG A 88 15.19 11.52 6.61
CA ARG A 88 14.87 11.69 8.03
C ARG A 88 16.10 12.09 8.84
N ILE A 89 17.24 11.48 8.56
CA ILE A 89 18.53 11.75 9.22
C ILE A 89 18.98 13.17 8.90
N GLU A 90 18.90 13.60 7.64
CA GLU A 90 19.20 14.99 7.22
C GLU A 90 18.35 16.02 7.96
N LYS A 91 17.12 15.65 8.35
CA LYS A 91 16.21 16.49 9.14
C LYS A 91 16.47 16.41 10.65
N GLY A 92 17.55 15.75 11.08
CA GLY A 92 17.91 15.57 12.48
C GLY A 92 16.93 14.70 13.28
N LYS A 93 16.13 13.85 12.62
CA LYS A 93 15.20 12.97 13.32
C LYS A 93 15.96 11.77 13.89
N ALA A 94 15.73 11.46 15.16
CA ALA A 94 16.24 10.24 15.78
C ALA A 94 15.49 8.98 15.30
N ALA A 95 16.08 7.81 15.56
CA ALA A 95 15.41 6.52 15.42
C ALA A 95 14.12 6.51 16.27
N PRO A 96 13.03 5.88 15.79
CA PRO A 96 11.73 6.02 16.46
C PRO A 96 11.59 5.27 17.80
N GLY A 97 12.58 4.45 18.19
CA GLY A 97 12.54 3.65 19.41
C GLY A 97 11.56 2.49 19.32
N LEU A 98 11.41 1.89 18.13
CA LEU A 98 10.45 0.80 17.93
C LEU A 98 10.93 -0.47 18.66
N THR A 99 10.11 -0.98 19.56
CA THR A 99 10.32 -2.26 20.26
C THR A 99 9.67 -3.45 19.53
N SER A 100 8.86 -3.18 18.51
CA SER A 100 8.18 -4.18 17.70
C SER A 100 8.10 -3.75 16.24
N LEU A 101 7.71 -4.69 15.37
CA LEU A 101 7.52 -4.44 13.94
C LEU A 101 6.24 -3.66 13.62
N ASN A 102 5.39 -3.42 14.61
CA ASN A 102 4.14 -2.68 14.41
C ASN A 102 4.40 -1.18 14.40
N CYS A 103 4.36 -0.59 13.20
CA CYS A 103 4.50 0.85 13.03
C CYS A 103 3.14 1.51 12.77
N ASN A 104 2.87 2.63 13.45
CA ASN A 104 1.62 3.38 13.31
C ASN A 104 1.58 4.32 12.10
N CYS A 105 2.54 4.21 11.17
CA CYS A 105 2.55 5.09 10.01
C CYS A 105 1.58 4.62 8.94
N LEU A 106 1.12 5.57 8.12
CA LEU A 106 0.19 5.29 7.02
C LEU A 106 0.71 4.20 6.07
N PHE A 107 2.01 4.19 5.78
CA PHE A 107 2.60 3.18 4.89
C PHE A 107 2.45 1.77 5.47
N PHE A 108 2.85 1.56 6.73
CA PHE A 108 2.76 0.24 7.36
C PHE A 108 1.30 -0.19 7.51
N HIS A 109 0.41 0.70 7.94
CA HIS A 109 -1.02 0.38 8.07
C HIS A 109 -1.72 0.09 6.75
N ARG A 110 -1.22 0.65 5.65
CA ARG A 110 -1.79 0.44 4.32
C ARG A 110 -1.23 -0.80 3.67
N TYR A 111 0.05 -1.09 3.85
CA TYR A 111 0.74 -2.12 3.09
C TYR A 111 1.21 -3.32 3.90
N LEU A 112 1.22 -3.24 5.23
CA LEU A 112 1.78 -4.25 6.13
C LEU A 112 3.21 -4.66 5.74
N LEU A 113 3.97 -3.71 5.21
CA LEU A 113 5.35 -3.86 4.75
C LEU A 113 6.30 -3.00 5.60
N PRO A 114 7.58 -3.37 5.71
CA PRO A 114 8.61 -2.54 6.32
C PRO A 114 8.56 -1.09 5.81
N CYS A 115 8.31 -0.15 6.71
CA CYS A 115 8.27 1.27 6.41
C CYS A 115 9.58 1.96 6.79
N ARG A 116 9.76 3.22 6.40
CA ARG A 116 10.95 4.01 6.72
C ARG A 116 11.25 4.11 8.22
N HIS A 117 10.26 3.97 9.09
CA HIS A 117 10.46 3.97 10.54
C HIS A 117 11.11 2.66 11.01
N ILE A 118 10.65 1.54 10.47
CA ILE A 118 11.21 0.21 10.77
C ILE A 118 12.62 0.11 10.19
N PHE A 119 12.84 0.60 8.96
CA PHE A 119 14.19 0.68 8.40
C PHE A 119 15.12 1.57 9.21
N HIS A 120 14.66 2.75 9.64
CA HIS A 120 15.45 3.64 10.47
C HIS A 120 15.83 3.01 11.81
N GLU A 121 14.91 2.33 12.47
CA GLU A 121 15.20 1.57 13.70
C GLU A 121 16.18 0.42 13.43
N ASN A 122 15.98 -0.33 12.35
CA ASN A 122 16.83 -1.46 12.02
C ASN A 122 18.29 -1.07 11.72
N MET A 123 18.51 0.11 11.13
CA MET A 123 19.84 0.60 10.76
C MET A 123 20.54 1.36 11.88
N TYR A 124 19.82 2.21 12.61
CA TYR A 124 20.40 3.19 13.54
C TYR A 124 19.76 3.16 14.94
N GLY A 125 18.76 2.31 15.13
CA GLY A 125 18.06 2.13 16.39
C GLY A 125 18.78 1.17 17.33
N THR A 126 18.11 0.87 18.45
CA THR A 126 18.69 0.00 19.49
C THR A 126 18.50 -1.48 19.15
N MET A 127 17.48 -1.80 18.35
CA MET A 127 17.13 -3.17 17.99
C MET A 127 17.19 -3.39 16.48
N LYS A 128 17.86 -4.46 16.04
CA LYS A 128 17.82 -4.93 14.65
C LYS A 128 16.52 -5.70 14.42
N LEU A 129 15.48 -5.02 13.97
CA LEU A 129 14.12 -5.57 13.84
C LEU A 129 13.93 -6.50 12.62
N LEU A 130 14.69 -6.29 11.54
CA LEU A 130 14.51 -6.99 10.26
C LEU A 130 15.51 -8.16 10.13
N ILE A 131 15.28 -9.21 10.92
CA ILE A 131 16.00 -10.48 10.78
C ILE A 131 15.37 -11.36 9.68
N PRO A 132 16.08 -12.39 9.14
CA PRO A 132 15.57 -13.21 8.04
C PRO A 132 14.18 -13.83 8.28
N ASP A 133 13.90 -14.30 9.51
CA ASP A 133 12.59 -14.85 9.86
C ASP A 133 11.46 -13.83 9.79
N VAL A 134 11.76 -12.56 10.05
CA VAL A 134 10.80 -11.46 9.95
C VAL A 134 10.51 -11.13 8.49
N TRP A 135 11.54 -11.08 7.64
CA TRP A 135 11.37 -10.90 6.21
C TRP A 135 10.49 -11.99 5.60
N LYS A 136 10.72 -13.24 6.00
CA LYS A 136 9.91 -14.38 5.58
C LYS A 136 8.43 -14.21 5.93
N LYS A 137 8.10 -13.65 7.11
CA LYS A 137 6.71 -13.36 7.49
C LYS A 137 6.07 -12.32 6.59
N PHE A 138 6.78 -11.24 6.27
CA PHE A 138 6.28 -10.23 5.33
C PHE A 138 6.03 -10.81 3.93
N GLN A 139 6.90 -11.72 3.48
CA GLN A 139 6.73 -12.43 2.21
C GLN A 139 5.52 -13.36 2.25
N GLN A 140 5.36 -14.16 3.30
CA GLN A 140 4.24 -15.08 3.47
C GLN A 140 2.88 -14.37 3.52
N MET A 141 2.78 -13.26 4.25
CA MET A 141 1.55 -12.45 4.27
C MET A 141 1.16 -12.00 2.86
N PHE A 142 2.14 -11.58 2.07
CA PHE A 142 1.91 -11.20 0.69
C PHE A 142 1.51 -12.38 -0.19
N ASP A 143 2.11 -13.56 -0.02
CA ASP A 143 1.76 -14.76 -0.81
C ASP A 143 0.34 -15.26 -0.48
N GLU A 144 -0.07 -15.20 0.78
CA GLU A 144 -1.38 -15.67 1.25
C GLU A 144 -2.51 -14.74 0.81
N SER A 145 -2.29 -13.43 0.87
CA SER A 145 -3.34 -12.42 0.69
C SER A 145 -3.16 -11.54 -0.55
N GLY A 146 -2.08 -11.75 -1.32
CA GLY A 146 -1.77 -11.00 -2.54
C GLY A 146 -1.79 -9.48 -2.36
N PHE A 147 -2.28 -8.77 -3.39
CA PHE A 147 -2.68 -7.37 -3.26
C PHE A 147 -4.07 -7.19 -2.60
N GLU A 148 -4.76 -8.28 -2.22
CA GLU A 148 -6.09 -8.21 -1.62
C GLU A 148 -6.07 -7.74 -0.16
N ILE A 149 -4.92 -7.84 0.53
CA ILE A 149 -4.64 -7.11 1.80
C ILE A 149 -5.03 -5.63 1.68
N TYR A 150 -4.88 -5.06 0.47
CA TYR A 150 -5.08 -3.63 0.19
C TYR A 150 -6.52 -3.27 -0.20
N ILE A 151 -7.39 -4.26 -0.42
CA ILE A 151 -8.78 -4.05 -0.89
C ILE A 151 -9.79 -4.47 0.19
N HIS A 152 -9.49 -5.48 1.01
CA HIS A 152 -10.36 -5.92 2.11
C HIS A 152 -9.55 -6.23 3.37
N ARG A 153 -9.64 -5.36 4.39
CA ARG A 153 -9.05 -5.58 5.71
C ARG A 153 -9.81 -6.67 6.46
N GLU A 154 -9.31 -7.89 6.42
CA GLU A 154 -9.43 -8.84 7.53
C GLU A 154 -8.00 -9.09 8.02
N LEU A 155 -7.68 -8.59 9.21
CA LEU A 155 -6.33 -8.71 9.78
C LEU A 155 -6.08 -10.17 10.13
N VAL A 156 -5.13 -10.81 9.44
CA VAL A 156 -4.54 -12.07 9.90
C VAL A 156 -3.64 -11.72 11.09
N ASP A 157 -3.97 -12.26 12.26
CA ASP A 157 -3.17 -12.09 13.48
C ASP A 157 -1.73 -12.56 13.21
N LEU A 158 -0.78 -11.62 13.28
CA LEU A 158 0.65 -11.92 13.31
C LEU A 158 0.95 -12.63 14.64
N GLU A 159 0.76 -13.94 14.68
CA GLU A 159 1.27 -14.80 15.75
C GLU A 159 2.79 -14.88 15.64
N VAL A 160 3.46 -13.84 16.13
CA VAL A 160 4.86 -13.93 16.53
C VAL A 160 4.90 -14.65 17.89
N PRO A 161 5.72 -15.70 18.07
CA PRO A 161 5.90 -16.28 19.39
C PRO A 161 6.59 -15.24 20.30
N VAL A 162 5.82 -14.80 21.30
CA VAL A 162 6.21 -14.05 22.52
C VAL A 162 6.27 -12.52 22.41
N PHE A 163 5.09 -11.89 22.39
CA PHE A 163 4.58 -11.22 23.60
C PHE A 163 3.14 -11.72 23.81
N LYS A 164 2.87 -12.41 24.92
CA LYS A 164 1.49 -12.67 25.33
C LYS A 164 0.89 -11.34 25.74
N MET A 165 0.32 -10.59 24.80
CA MET A 165 -0.54 -9.47 25.14
C MET A 165 -1.68 -10.02 26.00
N THR A 166 -1.84 -9.45 27.18
CA THR A 166 -3.00 -9.70 28.05
C THR A 166 -4.28 -9.36 27.29
N GLU A 167 -5.41 -9.95 27.66
CA GLU A 167 -6.69 -9.61 27.02
C GLU A 167 -7.01 -8.11 27.11
N ALA A 168 -6.53 -7.43 28.15
CA ALA A 168 -6.64 -5.99 28.31
C ALA A 168 -5.81 -5.22 27.26
N GLU A 169 -4.58 -5.66 26.99
CA GLU A 169 -3.72 -5.07 25.94
C GLU A 169 -4.28 -5.35 24.54
N LYS A 170 -4.80 -6.57 24.29
CA LYS A 170 -5.50 -6.89 23.03
C LYS A 170 -6.75 -6.03 22.85
N ALA A 171 -7.55 -5.86 23.90
CA ALA A 171 -8.74 -5.02 23.86
C ALA A 171 -8.39 -3.53 23.65
N MET A 172 -7.30 -3.06 24.26
CA MET A 172 -6.80 -1.70 24.08
C MET A 172 -6.31 -1.47 22.64
N GLU A 173 -5.54 -2.41 22.09
CA GLU A 173 -5.06 -2.33 20.71
C GLU A 173 -6.23 -2.44 19.71
N ASN A 174 -7.18 -3.35 19.93
CA ASN A 174 -8.39 -3.46 19.12
C ASN A 174 -9.22 -2.17 19.13
N ARG A 175 -9.37 -1.53 20.30
CA ARG A 175 -10.03 -0.21 20.41
C ARG A 175 -9.26 0.86 19.65
N ARG A 176 -7.92 0.88 19.77
CA ARG A 176 -7.06 1.83 19.06
C ARG A 176 -7.15 1.65 17.54
N LEU A 177 -7.19 0.40 17.07
CA LEU A 177 -7.36 0.04 15.66
C LEU A 177 -8.73 0.47 15.13
N ALA A 178 -9.80 0.22 15.88
CA ALA A 178 -11.15 0.67 15.52
C ALA A 178 -11.22 2.20 15.36
N VAL A 179 -10.55 2.95 16.25
CA VAL A 179 -10.45 4.41 16.15
C VAL A 179 -9.62 4.85 14.95
N SER A 180 -8.51 4.15 14.66
CA SER A 180 -7.67 4.43 13.47
C SER A 180 -8.44 4.21 12.18
N GLU A 181 -9.15 3.08 12.05
CA GLU A 181 -9.98 2.77 10.88
C GLU A 181 -11.09 3.80 10.68
N LEU A 182 -11.78 4.16 11.76
CA LEU A 182 -12.83 5.17 11.70
C LEU A 182 -12.28 6.52 11.21
N THR A 183 -11.11 6.93 11.70
CA THR A 183 -10.44 8.17 11.29
C THR A 183 -10.06 8.17 9.80
N GLU A 184 -9.55 7.04 9.29
CA GLU A 184 -9.23 6.88 7.86
C GLU A 184 -10.50 6.94 6.99
N ARG A 185 -11.56 6.21 7.37
CA ARG A 185 -12.85 6.24 6.66
C ARG A 185 -13.43 7.65 6.58
N ILE A 186 -13.33 8.42 7.67
CA ILE A 186 -13.77 9.81 7.73
C ILE A 186 -12.94 10.68 6.75
N ARG A 187 -11.62 10.46 6.67
CA ARG A 187 -10.75 11.17 5.73
C ARG A 187 -11.09 10.87 4.27
N ASP A 188 -11.35 9.61 3.94
CA ASP A 188 -11.75 9.22 2.58
C ASP A 188 -13.10 9.83 2.18
N ILE A 189 -14.05 9.91 3.13
CA ILE A 189 -15.33 10.59 2.90
C ILE A 189 -15.10 12.09 2.70
N TYR A 190 -14.26 12.73 3.52
CA TYR A 190 -13.90 14.13 3.38
C TYR A 190 -13.35 14.43 1.98
N TRP A 191 -12.35 13.67 1.54
CA TRP A 191 -11.71 13.87 0.23
C TRP A 191 -12.70 13.67 -0.92
N ARG A 192 -13.57 12.65 -0.84
CA ARG A 192 -14.65 12.44 -1.84
C ARG A 192 -15.70 13.56 -1.89
N VAL A 193 -15.91 14.27 -0.79
CA VAL A 193 -16.82 15.42 -0.74
C VAL A 193 -16.12 16.67 -1.28
N GLU A 194 -14.84 16.85 -0.94
CA GLU A 194 -14.00 17.96 -1.42
C GLU A 194 -13.76 17.89 -2.93
N GLU A 195 -13.46 16.71 -3.49
CA GLU A 195 -13.26 16.51 -4.94
C GLU A 195 -14.49 16.86 -5.79
N ARG A 196 -15.70 16.81 -5.20
CA ARG A 196 -16.93 17.22 -5.91
C ARG A 196 -17.10 18.74 -5.97
N GLY A 197 -16.25 19.52 -5.30
CA GLY A 197 -16.27 20.99 -5.30
C GLY A 197 -17.49 21.61 -4.60
N ASP A 198 -18.34 20.82 -3.95
CA ASP A 198 -19.56 21.28 -3.27
C ASP A 198 -19.23 21.79 -1.87
N LYS A 199 -18.81 23.06 -1.80
CA LYS A 199 -18.41 23.75 -0.56
C LYS A 199 -19.49 23.68 0.53
N LYS A 200 -20.78 23.59 0.16
CA LYS A 200 -21.88 23.50 1.12
C LYS A 200 -21.92 22.12 1.79
N LYS A 201 -21.71 21.04 1.02
CA LYS A 201 -21.58 19.68 1.57
C LYS A 201 -20.31 19.50 2.37
N THR A 202 -19.18 20.06 1.94
CA THR A 202 -17.93 20.03 2.72
C THR A 202 -18.11 20.73 4.07
N GLY A 203 -18.73 21.91 4.07
CA GLY A 203 -19.01 22.65 5.32
C GLY A 203 -19.97 21.91 6.26
N ALA A 204 -21.02 21.29 5.72
CA ALA A 204 -21.95 20.47 6.51
C ALA A 204 -21.27 19.24 7.12
N PHE A 205 -20.42 18.55 6.35
CA PHE A 205 -19.67 17.39 6.83
C PHE A 205 -18.68 17.76 7.95
N ILE A 206 -17.90 18.84 7.77
CA ILE A 206 -16.97 19.32 8.81
C ILE A 206 -17.72 19.68 10.09
N SER A 207 -18.87 20.35 9.97
CA SER A 207 -19.67 20.77 11.13
C SER A 207 -20.23 19.57 11.90
N GLU A 208 -20.79 18.58 11.20
CA GLU A 208 -21.29 17.34 11.82
C GLU A 208 -20.16 16.55 12.49
N LEU A 209 -19.01 16.45 11.83
CA LEU A 209 -17.83 15.77 12.37
C LEU A 209 -17.34 16.47 13.65
N LYS A 210 -17.27 17.80 13.65
CA LYS A 210 -16.87 18.59 14.81
C LYS A 210 -17.83 18.36 15.99
N ASN A 211 -19.15 18.45 15.74
CA ASN A 211 -20.17 18.25 16.78
C ASN A 211 -20.11 16.86 17.42
N ARG A 212 -19.72 15.82 16.66
CA ARG A 212 -19.58 14.45 17.18
C ARG A 212 -18.27 14.20 17.93
N LEU A 213 -17.21 14.93 17.60
CA LEU A 213 -15.91 14.78 18.25
C LEU A 213 -15.73 15.66 19.49
N GLU A 214 -16.44 16.80 19.55
CA GLU A 214 -16.37 17.75 20.67
C GLU A 214 -16.68 17.12 22.04
N PRO A 215 -17.66 16.20 22.20
CA PRO A 215 -17.88 15.48 23.45
C PRO A 215 -16.74 14.52 23.83
N VAL A 216 -16.02 13.99 22.84
CA VAL A 216 -14.90 13.04 23.05
C VAL A 216 -13.63 13.80 23.46
N LEU A 217 -13.43 15.01 22.94
CA LEU A 217 -12.28 15.86 23.24
C LEU A 217 -12.40 16.57 24.60
N ASN A 218 -13.61 16.72 25.13
CA ASN A 218 -13.90 17.42 26.39
C ASN A 218 -14.09 16.47 27.59
N ILE A 219 -13.63 15.23 27.50
CA ILE A 219 -13.61 14.31 28.65
C ILE A 219 -12.53 14.82 29.62
N PRO A 220 -12.87 15.19 30.88
CA PRO A 220 -11.85 15.52 31.86
C PRO A 220 -11.01 14.27 32.14
N ILE A 221 -9.68 14.41 32.06
CA ILE A 221 -8.72 13.37 32.43
C ILE A 221 -8.79 13.13 33.93
#